data_AF-A0A1Y2NRD3-F1
#
_entry.id   AF-A0A1Y2NRD3-F1
#
_cell.length_a   1.000
_cell.length_b   1.000
_cell.length_c   1.000
_cell.angle_alpha   90.00
_cell.angle_beta   90.00
_cell.angle_gamma   90.00
#
_symmetry.space_group_name_H-M   'P 1'
#
loop_
_entity.id
_entity.type
_entity.pdbx_description
1 polymer ?
#
loop_
_entity_poly.entity_id
_entity_poly.type
_entity_poly.pdbx_seq_one_letter_code
_entity_poly.pdbx_strand_id
1 'polypeptide(L)'
;MTAPTLPPAPAPRAAPPAAWAARPVRLLLDGDDDHNVHRAAYQWADPAQGRITVDPTPHTTSPAYLALDVLRASGRDGFLRPEAERMSTDPAWRAVTCWTLACGLDEVIVLRAHRLTTERLRRLAVWRADTGIRLTLLAHTPEQTDLQRLLEHLTAAELVDVATVRGTAAVLEAIGPAATRRRTGPPPRDHAHPLPALPRSSVAAFRADCWRRQNATDFAHTDGQYRAGYAAARTWLARTLPPPPAPVGGITSADDPAEPTLFTLQETEAVRLFLARLTVSSPSAAHTVARVRGAQAGFLSRSSLLNVPDDLASCAGPGLTTVPLTPRTVHTITVRLPNPLRAAAIAALLFTGTDKSLLSMTQIGSVDDTHTIVAIDRDSRINIGEPPGPRHLYAVPPRARPLLHAAVAFRRHTPRTADNHGLFANCFGTTPRFEALIADAGLPIPALLHPHPGDDWHTAARCWHLHTPTPSAPDVLPRLGELHP
;
A
#
# COMPACT_ATOMS: atom_id res chain seq x y z
N MET A 1 6.93 57.04 -3.96
CA MET A 1 6.28 56.30 -5.05
C MET A 1 7.25 55.24 -5.53
N THR A 2 7.06 54.00 -5.09
CA THR A 2 7.84 52.82 -5.51
C THR A 2 6.83 51.73 -5.83
N ALA A 3 6.92 51.18 -7.03
CA ALA A 3 5.92 50.30 -7.63
C ALA A 3 5.89 48.91 -6.94
N PRO A 4 4.73 48.23 -6.91
CA PRO A 4 4.61 46.91 -6.32
C PRO A 4 5.17 45.83 -7.26
N THR A 5 6.06 45.00 -6.73
CA THR A 5 6.64 43.83 -7.40
C THR A 5 5.57 42.72 -7.53
N LEU A 6 5.21 42.39 -8.76
CA LEU A 6 4.32 41.26 -9.08
C LEU A 6 4.99 39.91 -8.72
N PRO A 7 4.23 38.92 -8.20
CA PRO A 7 4.74 37.59 -7.93
C PRO A 7 5.09 36.84 -9.23
N PRO A 8 6.07 35.92 -9.21
CA PRO A 8 6.50 35.17 -10.39
C PRO A 8 5.37 34.28 -10.91
N ALA A 9 5.23 34.25 -12.24
CA ALA A 9 4.27 33.40 -12.93
C ALA A 9 4.50 31.91 -12.61
N PRO A 10 3.44 31.10 -12.46
CA PRO A 10 3.58 29.68 -12.21
C PRO A 10 4.32 29.01 -13.38
N ALA A 11 5.29 28.16 -13.05
CA ALA A 11 6.05 27.39 -14.03
C ALA A 11 5.11 26.54 -14.90
N PRO A 12 5.39 26.42 -16.21
CA PRO A 12 4.59 25.61 -17.11
C PRO A 12 4.57 24.15 -16.62
N ARG A 13 3.35 23.62 -16.53
CA ARG A 13 3.04 22.23 -16.21
C ARG A 13 3.89 21.32 -17.10
N ALA A 14 4.68 20.42 -16.50
CA ALA A 14 5.46 19.44 -17.24
C ALA A 14 4.56 18.73 -18.25
N ALA A 15 4.95 18.78 -19.53
CA ALA A 15 4.23 18.11 -20.60
C ALA A 15 4.14 16.61 -20.30
N PRO A 16 2.97 15.97 -20.48
CA PRO A 16 2.87 14.53 -20.35
C PRO A 16 3.85 13.84 -21.32
N PRO A 17 4.43 12.69 -20.95
CA PRO A 17 5.36 11.97 -21.81
C PRO A 17 4.72 11.68 -23.18
N ALA A 18 5.54 11.80 -24.22
CA ALA A 18 5.13 11.69 -25.62
C ALA A 18 4.29 10.43 -25.88
N ALA A 19 3.05 10.69 -26.32
CA ALA A 19 2.11 9.82 -27.02
C ALA A 19 2.40 8.31 -26.97
N TRP A 20 1.76 7.60 -26.04
CA TRP A 20 1.19 6.31 -26.42
C TRP A 20 0.29 6.59 -27.63
N ALA A 21 0.71 6.17 -28.82
CA ALA A 21 -0.13 6.27 -30.02
C ALA A 21 -1.51 5.70 -29.65
N ALA A 22 -2.51 6.58 -29.59
CA ALA A 22 -3.81 6.28 -29.03
C ALA A 22 -4.43 5.15 -29.87
N ARG A 23 -4.43 3.93 -29.31
CA ARG A 23 -4.94 2.75 -30.03
C ARG A 23 -6.43 2.96 -30.31
N PRO A 24 -6.91 2.78 -31.54
CA PRO A 24 -8.27 3.13 -31.91
C PRO A 24 -9.30 2.45 -30.99
N VAL A 25 -10.36 3.18 -30.67
CA VAL A 25 -11.51 2.62 -29.93
C VAL A 25 -12.16 1.54 -30.79
N ARG A 26 -12.35 0.35 -30.23
CA ARG A 26 -12.99 -0.75 -30.95
C ARG A 26 -14.48 -0.70 -30.73
N LEU A 27 -15.28 -0.60 -31.78
CA LEU A 27 -16.75 -0.67 -31.71
C LEU A 27 -17.20 -2.04 -32.22
N LEU A 28 -17.70 -2.88 -31.32
CA LEU A 28 -18.25 -4.19 -31.63
C LEU A 28 -19.76 -4.06 -31.78
N LEU A 29 -20.28 -4.38 -32.98
CA LEU A 29 -21.70 -4.29 -33.29
C LEU A 29 -22.31 -5.70 -33.26
N ASP A 30 -23.15 -5.92 -32.26
CA ASP A 30 -23.96 -7.14 -32.10
C ASP A 30 -25.38 -6.87 -32.60
N GLY A 31 -25.67 -7.29 -33.83
CA GLY A 31 -26.96 -7.02 -34.49
C GLY A 31 -28.13 -7.77 -33.86
N ASP A 32 -27.87 -8.91 -33.22
CA ASP A 32 -28.89 -9.87 -32.79
C ASP A 32 -29.11 -9.89 -31.25
N ASP A 33 -28.38 -9.04 -30.50
CA ASP A 33 -28.31 -9.06 -29.03
C ASP A 33 -27.97 -10.46 -28.50
N ASP A 34 -26.96 -11.11 -29.11
CA ASP A 34 -26.64 -12.50 -28.84
C ASP A 34 -26.11 -12.67 -27.40
N HIS A 35 -26.85 -13.44 -26.61
CA HIS A 35 -26.46 -13.81 -25.25
C HIS A 35 -25.07 -14.45 -25.16
N ASN A 36 -24.58 -15.11 -26.21
CA ASN A 36 -23.24 -15.67 -26.28
C ASN A 36 -22.16 -14.59 -26.31
N VAL A 37 -22.39 -13.48 -27.01
CA VAL A 37 -21.49 -12.32 -27.06
C VAL A 37 -21.39 -11.68 -25.67
N HIS A 38 -22.54 -11.48 -25.02
CA HIS A 38 -22.58 -10.94 -23.66
C HIS A 38 -21.87 -11.86 -22.65
N ARG A 39 -22.10 -13.17 -22.74
CA ARG A 39 -21.43 -14.18 -21.92
C ARG A 39 -19.91 -14.20 -22.16
N ALA A 40 -19.47 -14.14 -23.41
CA ALA A 40 -18.06 -14.12 -23.79
C ALA A 40 -17.35 -12.90 -23.19
N ALA A 41 -17.96 -11.72 -23.30
CA ALA A 41 -17.40 -10.50 -22.70
C ALA A 41 -17.22 -10.61 -21.19
N TYR A 42 -18.18 -11.21 -20.47
CA TYR A 42 -18.04 -11.44 -19.02
C TYR A 42 -16.99 -12.50 -18.67
N GLN A 43 -16.87 -13.56 -19.47
CA GLN A 43 -15.90 -14.62 -19.27
C GLN A 43 -14.48 -14.17 -19.60
N TRP A 44 -14.32 -13.21 -20.50
CA TRP A 44 -13.04 -12.59 -20.85
C TRP A 44 -12.47 -11.72 -19.72
N ALA A 45 -13.32 -11.10 -18.91
CA ALA A 45 -12.90 -10.20 -17.83
C ALA A 45 -12.05 -10.92 -16.77
N ASP A 46 -10.89 -10.34 -16.48
CA ASP A 46 -9.98 -10.76 -15.42
C ASP A 46 -9.27 -9.52 -14.84
N PRO A 47 -9.83 -8.91 -13.77
CA PRO A 47 -9.27 -7.70 -13.18
C PRO A 47 -7.83 -7.87 -12.69
N ALA A 48 -7.42 -9.10 -12.33
CA ALA A 48 -6.06 -9.40 -11.90
C ALA A 48 -5.05 -9.43 -13.07
N GLN A 49 -5.53 -9.42 -14.31
CA GLN A 49 -4.74 -9.35 -15.54
C GLN A 49 -5.02 -8.05 -16.32
N GLY A 50 -5.59 -7.03 -15.65
CA GLY A 50 -5.81 -5.73 -16.26
C GLY A 50 -7.02 -5.64 -17.20
N ARG A 51 -7.91 -6.64 -17.22
CA ARG A 51 -9.04 -6.72 -18.16
C ARG A 51 -10.38 -6.67 -17.43
N ILE A 52 -11.23 -5.71 -17.77
CA ILE A 52 -12.54 -5.57 -17.12
C ILE A 52 -13.68 -5.42 -18.13
N THR A 53 -14.83 -5.99 -17.79
CA THR A 53 -16.08 -5.81 -18.54
C THR A 53 -17.06 -5.05 -17.68
N VAL A 54 -17.50 -3.91 -18.17
CA VAL A 54 -18.39 -2.96 -17.50
C VAL A 54 -19.78 -3.10 -18.11
N ASP A 55 -20.78 -3.35 -17.27
CA ASP A 55 -22.19 -3.34 -17.64
C ASP A 55 -22.86 -2.12 -17.01
N PRO A 56 -23.10 -1.05 -17.80
CA PRO A 56 -23.67 0.17 -17.27
C PRO A 56 -25.04 -0.07 -16.65
N THR A 57 -25.24 0.41 -15.42
CA THR A 57 -26.52 0.28 -14.72
C THR A 57 -27.64 0.93 -15.56
N PRO A 58 -28.70 0.17 -15.94
CA PRO A 58 -29.71 0.64 -16.87
C PRO A 58 -30.53 1.79 -16.30
N HIS A 59 -31.05 2.66 -17.18
CA HIS A 59 -31.94 3.79 -16.84
C HIS A 59 -31.33 4.85 -15.88
N THR A 60 -30.02 4.83 -15.66
CA THR A 60 -29.32 5.88 -14.91
C THR A 60 -28.68 6.88 -15.88
N THR A 61 -28.98 8.17 -15.73
CA THR A 61 -28.37 9.24 -16.56
C THR A 61 -27.19 9.92 -15.88
N SER A 62 -27.02 9.72 -14.56
CA SER A 62 -25.92 10.33 -13.81
C SER A 62 -24.57 9.75 -14.24
N PRO A 63 -23.57 10.59 -14.57
CA PRO A 63 -22.22 10.15 -14.92
C PRO A 63 -21.48 9.47 -13.76
N ALA A 64 -21.88 9.72 -12.50
CA ALA A 64 -21.29 9.06 -11.33
C ALA A 64 -21.54 7.55 -11.35
N TYR A 65 -22.73 7.11 -11.78
CA TYR A 65 -23.07 5.69 -11.82
C TYR A 65 -22.18 4.90 -12.78
N LEU A 66 -21.81 5.49 -13.93
CA LEU A 66 -20.88 4.82 -14.84
C LEU A 66 -19.50 4.62 -14.21
N ALA A 67 -18.99 5.61 -13.46
CA ALA A 67 -17.75 5.45 -12.71
C ALA A 67 -17.87 4.36 -11.63
N LEU A 68 -19.01 4.29 -10.95
CA LEU A 68 -19.30 3.22 -9.99
C LEU A 68 -19.36 1.84 -10.68
N ASP A 69 -19.97 1.74 -11.86
CA ASP A 69 -20.01 0.50 -12.64
C ASP A 69 -18.60 0.03 -13.05
N VAL A 70 -17.72 0.97 -13.42
CA VAL A 70 -16.29 0.68 -13.68
C VAL A 70 -15.59 0.18 -12.42
N LEU A 71 -15.81 0.82 -11.27
CA LEU A 71 -15.26 0.39 -9.98
C LEU A 71 -15.77 -1.02 -9.61
N ARG A 72 -17.05 -1.31 -9.82
CA ARG A 72 -17.63 -2.65 -9.63
C ARG A 72 -16.99 -3.68 -10.55
N ALA A 73 -16.85 -3.38 -11.84
CA ALA A 73 -16.18 -4.27 -12.79
C ALA A 73 -14.74 -4.60 -12.39
N SER A 74 -14.07 -3.67 -11.71
CA SER A 74 -12.73 -3.87 -11.13
C SER A 74 -12.71 -4.61 -9.77
N GLY A 75 -13.88 -5.06 -9.29
CA GLY A 75 -14.07 -5.78 -8.04
C GLY A 75 -14.23 -4.90 -6.79
N ARG A 76 -14.65 -3.63 -6.94
CA ARG A 76 -14.75 -2.65 -5.85
C ARG A 76 -16.20 -2.31 -5.55
N ASP A 77 -16.90 -3.21 -4.87
CA ASP A 77 -18.37 -3.19 -4.76
C ASP A 77 -18.91 -2.49 -3.50
N GLY A 78 -18.03 -1.94 -2.65
CA GLY A 78 -18.38 -1.42 -1.33
C GLY A 78 -19.44 -0.31 -1.31
N PHE A 79 -19.58 0.44 -2.40
CA PHE A 79 -20.58 1.50 -2.55
C PHE A 79 -22.02 1.00 -2.68
N LEU A 80 -22.24 -0.32 -2.86
CA LEU A 80 -23.58 -0.92 -2.94
C LEU A 80 -24.29 -0.98 -1.59
N ARG A 81 -23.59 -0.73 -0.48
CA ARG A 81 -24.19 -0.75 0.85
C ARG A 81 -25.02 0.52 1.07
N PRO A 82 -26.23 0.42 1.66
CA PRO A 82 -27.06 1.59 1.93
C PRO A 82 -26.35 2.66 2.78
N GLU A 83 -25.46 2.23 3.66
CA GLU A 83 -24.72 3.07 4.61
C GLU A 83 -23.40 3.61 4.04
N ALA A 84 -22.96 3.13 2.87
CA ALA A 84 -21.69 3.54 2.29
C ALA A 84 -21.73 5.00 1.82
N GLU A 85 -20.61 5.69 2.04
CA GLU A 85 -20.43 7.06 1.57
C GLU A 85 -20.60 7.15 0.05
N ARG A 86 -21.49 8.02 -0.40
CA ARG A 86 -21.73 8.27 -1.82
C ARG A 86 -20.63 9.16 -2.38
N MET A 87 -20.00 8.72 -3.46
CA MET A 87 -19.07 9.55 -4.21
C MET A 87 -19.82 10.38 -5.26
N SER A 88 -19.53 11.68 -5.31
CA SER A 88 -19.97 12.52 -6.43
C SER A 88 -19.17 12.19 -7.70
N THR A 89 -19.61 12.73 -8.84
CA THR A 89 -19.07 12.42 -10.17
C THR A 89 -17.56 12.56 -10.27
N ASP A 90 -16.99 13.73 -9.93
CA ASP A 90 -15.55 13.96 -10.15
C ASP A 90 -14.66 13.12 -9.22
N PRO A 91 -14.94 12.99 -7.90
CA PRO A 91 -14.24 12.03 -7.04
C PRO A 91 -14.34 10.59 -7.54
N ALA A 92 -15.50 10.16 -8.08
CA ALA A 92 -15.67 8.81 -8.60
C ALA A 92 -14.78 8.55 -9.83
N TRP A 93 -14.77 9.46 -10.80
CA TRP A 93 -13.90 9.35 -11.98
C TRP A 93 -12.41 9.48 -11.64
N ARG A 94 -12.06 10.31 -10.65
CA ARG A 94 -10.70 10.38 -10.13
C ARG A 94 -10.27 9.06 -9.50
N ALA A 95 -11.16 8.42 -8.73
CA ALA A 95 -10.91 7.11 -8.15
C ALA A 95 -10.72 6.04 -9.24
N VAL A 96 -11.57 6.02 -10.27
CA VAL A 96 -11.43 5.15 -11.44
C VAL A 96 -10.05 5.31 -12.07
N THR A 97 -9.64 6.53 -12.37
CA THR A 97 -8.34 6.85 -12.99
C THR A 97 -7.18 6.35 -12.12
N CYS A 98 -7.20 6.64 -10.82
CA CYS A 98 -6.13 6.25 -9.89
C CYS A 98 -6.04 4.72 -9.74
N TRP A 99 -7.17 4.03 -9.68
CA TRP A 99 -7.19 2.57 -9.60
C TRP A 99 -6.76 1.90 -10.91
N THR A 100 -7.11 2.50 -12.05
CA THR A 100 -6.67 2.03 -13.37
C THR A 100 -5.15 2.03 -13.44
N LEU A 101 -4.52 3.14 -13.06
CA LEU A 101 -3.06 3.28 -13.04
C LEU A 101 -2.40 2.38 -11.97
N ALA A 102 -2.97 2.32 -10.76
CA ALA A 102 -2.36 1.57 -9.66
C ALA A 102 -2.50 0.04 -9.80
N CYS A 103 -3.52 -0.45 -10.51
CA CYS A 103 -3.75 -1.88 -10.73
C CYS A 103 -3.31 -2.36 -12.11
N GLY A 104 -2.85 -1.47 -13.00
CA GLY A 104 -2.49 -1.84 -14.37
C GLY A 104 -3.70 -2.36 -15.15
N LEU A 105 -4.82 -1.63 -15.08
CA LEU A 105 -5.93 -1.92 -15.97
C LEU A 105 -5.58 -1.41 -17.36
N ASP A 106 -5.54 -2.32 -18.33
CA ASP A 106 -5.07 -2.05 -19.68
C ASP A 106 -6.21 -2.15 -20.71
N GLU A 107 -7.23 -2.97 -20.45
CA GLU A 107 -8.28 -3.26 -21.42
C GLU A 107 -9.68 -3.26 -20.79
N VAL A 108 -10.61 -2.59 -21.47
CA VAL A 108 -11.96 -2.37 -20.96
C VAL A 108 -12.97 -2.65 -22.06
N ILE A 109 -13.94 -3.53 -21.78
CA ILE A 109 -15.14 -3.70 -22.60
C ILE A 109 -16.30 -3.02 -21.89
N VAL A 110 -16.94 -2.03 -22.53
CA VAL A 110 -18.17 -1.41 -22.03
C VAL A 110 -19.35 -1.97 -22.81
N LEU A 111 -20.23 -2.67 -22.11
CA LEU A 111 -21.44 -3.25 -22.69
C LEU A 111 -22.51 -2.18 -22.94
N ARG A 112 -23.42 -2.46 -23.87
CA ARG A 112 -24.58 -1.63 -24.18
C ARG A 112 -24.23 -0.16 -24.49
N ALA A 113 -23.14 0.07 -25.21
CA ALA A 113 -22.62 1.40 -25.52
C ALA A 113 -23.64 2.30 -26.24
N HIS A 114 -24.53 1.73 -27.04
CA HIS A 114 -25.67 2.41 -27.68
C HIS A 114 -26.62 3.13 -26.70
N ARG A 115 -26.62 2.77 -25.41
CA ARG A 115 -27.45 3.40 -24.36
C ARG A 115 -26.73 4.52 -23.61
N LEU A 116 -25.46 4.78 -23.91
CA LEU A 116 -24.68 5.81 -23.22
C LEU A 116 -25.00 7.19 -23.80
N THR A 117 -25.14 8.16 -22.91
CA THR A 117 -25.26 9.58 -23.28
C THR A 117 -23.91 10.14 -23.72
N THR A 118 -23.91 11.24 -24.47
CA THR A 118 -22.68 11.94 -24.90
C THR A 118 -21.79 12.31 -23.72
N GLU A 119 -22.36 12.74 -22.59
CA GLU A 119 -21.58 13.08 -21.39
C GLU A 119 -20.84 11.86 -20.81
N ARG A 120 -21.47 10.69 -20.80
CA ARG A 120 -20.83 9.44 -20.36
C ARG A 120 -19.71 9.03 -21.30
N LEU A 121 -19.92 9.15 -22.61
CA LEU A 121 -18.90 8.89 -23.61
C LEU A 121 -17.70 9.86 -23.48
N ARG A 122 -17.94 11.15 -23.20
CA ARG A 122 -16.88 12.14 -22.92
C ARG A 122 -16.04 11.73 -21.71
N ARG A 123 -16.68 11.26 -20.64
CA ARG A 123 -15.95 10.77 -19.46
C ARG A 123 -15.11 9.53 -19.76
N LEU A 124 -15.60 8.62 -20.61
CA LEU A 124 -14.80 7.49 -21.09
C LEU A 124 -13.62 7.96 -21.97
N ALA A 125 -13.80 8.97 -22.80
CA ALA A 125 -12.74 9.57 -23.61
C ALA A 125 -11.63 10.19 -22.74
N VAL A 126 -12.01 10.98 -21.73
CA VAL A 126 -11.07 11.57 -20.76
C VAL A 126 -10.34 10.47 -19.99
N TRP A 127 -11.06 9.48 -19.48
CA TRP A 127 -10.43 8.35 -18.77
C TRP A 127 -9.44 7.59 -19.66
N ARG A 128 -9.79 7.34 -20.92
CA ARG A 128 -8.88 6.75 -21.91
C ARG A 128 -7.63 7.61 -22.13
N ALA A 129 -7.79 8.92 -22.30
CA ALA A 129 -6.67 9.83 -22.51
C ALA A 129 -5.73 9.88 -21.30
N ASP A 130 -6.28 9.88 -20.08
CA ASP A 130 -5.51 9.97 -18.83
C ASP A 130 -4.78 8.67 -18.47
N THR A 131 -5.25 7.51 -18.95
CA THR A 131 -4.75 6.20 -18.52
C THR A 131 -4.15 5.35 -19.63
N GLY A 132 -4.42 5.66 -20.90
CA GLY A 132 -3.93 4.89 -22.04
C GLY A 132 -4.64 3.55 -22.27
N ILE A 133 -5.78 3.30 -21.62
CA ILE A 133 -6.52 2.03 -21.75
C ILE A 133 -6.99 1.75 -23.19
N ARG A 134 -7.06 0.47 -23.53
CA ARG A 134 -7.74 -0.02 -24.72
C ARG A 134 -9.24 -0.11 -24.47
N LEU A 135 -9.97 0.88 -24.97
CA LEU A 135 -11.43 0.94 -24.85
C LEU A 135 -12.11 0.17 -26.00
N THR A 136 -12.94 -0.79 -25.63
CA THR A 136 -13.83 -1.52 -26.54
C THR A 136 -15.27 -1.24 -26.13
N LEU A 137 -16.09 -0.78 -27.08
CA LEU A 137 -17.49 -0.47 -26.90
C LEU A 137 -18.32 -1.56 -27.58
N LEU A 138 -19.18 -2.23 -26.83
CA LEU A 138 -20.09 -3.23 -27.36
C LEU A 138 -21.50 -2.64 -27.46
N ALA A 139 -22.02 -2.54 -28.67
CA ALA A 139 -23.30 -1.92 -28.96
C ALA A 139 -24.24 -2.92 -29.65
N HIS A 140 -25.51 -2.85 -29.27
CA HIS A 140 -26.58 -3.52 -29.97
C HIS A 140 -27.29 -2.47 -30.82
N THR A 141 -27.13 -2.56 -32.13
CA THR A 141 -27.70 -1.60 -33.10
C THR A 141 -28.29 -2.41 -34.26
N PRO A 142 -29.55 -2.87 -34.14
CA PRO A 142 -30.18 -3.68 -35.18
C PRO A 142 -30.46 -2.86 -36.45
N GLU A 143 -30.69 -1.54 -36.32
CA GLU A 143 -30.97 -0.64 -37.44
C GLU A 143 -29.77 0.28 -37.78
N GLN A 144 -29.67 0.67 -39.05
CA GLN A 144 -28.62 1.58 -39.55
C GLN A 144 -28.75 3.00 -38.95
N THR A 145 -29.97 3.43 -38.66
CA THR A 145 -30.30 4.71 -38.00
C THR A 145 -29.74 4.78 -36.58
N ASP A 146 -29.84 3.70 -35.82
CA ASP A 146 -29.31 3.63 -34.45
C ASP A 146 -27.78 3.64 -34.42
N LEU A 147 -27.17 2.98 -35.40
CA LEU A 147 -25.73 3.08 -35.59
C LEU A 147 -25.29 4.52 -35.91
N GLN A 148 -26.00 5.21 -36.80
CA GLN A 148 -25.65 6.59 -37.16
C GLN A 148 -25.74 7.52 -35.95
N ARG A 149 -26.79 7.40 -35.13
CA ARG A 149 -26.91 8.14 -33.86
C ARG A 149 -25.77 7.84 -32.89
N LEU A 150 -25.37 6.56 -32.78
CA LEU A 150 -24.24 6.18 -31.94
C LEU A 150 -22.92 6.82 -32.44
N LEU A 151 -22.67 6.81 -33.75
CA LEU A 151 -21.49 7.44 -34.34
C LEU A 151 -21.48 8.96 -34.13
N GLU A 152 -22.64 9.62 -34.21
CA GLU A 152 -22.80 11.03 -33.89
C GLU A 152 -22.48 11.31 -32.41
N HIS A 153 -22.98 10.49 -31.50
CA HIS A 153 -22.67 10.60 -30.07
C HIS A 153 -21.18 10.36 -29.76
N LEU A 154 -20.54 9.40 -30.43
CA LEU A 154 -19.10 9.14 -30.29
C LEU A 154 -18.28 10.33 -30.80
N THR A 155 -18.65 10.88 -31.96
CA THR A 155 -17.99 12.06 -32.54
C THR A 155 -18.16 13.28 -31.62
N ALA A 156 -19.36 13.51 -31.09
CA ALA A 156 -19.63 14.60 -30.14
C ALA A 156 -18.93 14.43 -28.77
N ALA A 157 -18.42 13.23 -28.49
CA ALA A 157 -17.61 12.89 -27.33
C ALA A 157 -16.10 12.84 -27.63
N GLU A 158 -15.69 13.27 -28.82
CA GLU A 158 -14.29 13.28 -29.29
C GLU A 158 -13.66 11.88 -29.42
N LEU A 159 -14.49 10.84 -29.52
CA LEU A 159 -14.08 9.47 -29.84
C LEU A 159 -14.16 9.26 -31.36
N VAL A 160 -13.22 9.85 -32.10
CA VAL A 160 -13.22 9.86 -33.57
C VAL A 160 -12.42 8.70 -34.18
N ASP A 161 -11.55 8.07 -33.41
CA ASP A 161 -10.66 6.99 -33.85
C ASP A 161 -11.31 5.60 -33.66
N VAL A 162 -12.47 5.39 -34.27
CA VAL A 162 -13.28 4.18 -34.07
C VAL A 162 -13.04 3.13 -35.15
N ALA A 163 -12.61 1.93 -34.75
CA ALA A 163 -12.52 0.75 -35.60
C ALA A 163 -13.73 -0.17 -35.36
N THR A 164 -14.59 -0.29 -36.37
CA THR A 164 -15.86 -1.04 -36.28
C THR A 164 -15.67 -2.51 -36.69
N VAL A 165 -16.20 -3.43 -35.88
CA VAL A 165 -16.26 -4.88 -36.16
C VAL A 165 -17.72 -5.30 -36.17
N ARG A 166 -18.12 -6.09 -37.18
CA ARG A 166 -19.49 -6.55 -37.39
C ARG A 166 -19.56 -8.06 -37.58
N GLY A 167 -20.69 -8.63 -37.22
CA GLY A 167 -20.98 -10.05 -37.35
C GLY A 167 -20.55 -10.84 -36.13
N THR A 168 -21.42 -11.73 -35.65
CA THR A 168 -21.28 -12.43 -34.37
C THR A 168 -19.96 -13.18 -34.25
N ALA A 169 -19.51 -13.88 -35.30
CA ALA A 169 -18.24 -14.59 -35.30
C ALA A 169 -17.03 -13.65 -35.13
N ALA A 170 -16.99 -12.54 -35.88
CA ALA A 170 -15.90 -11.57 -35.78
C ALA A 170 -15.93 -10.80 -34.45
N VAL A 171 -17.12 -10.55 -33.88
CA VAL A 171 -17.28 -9.96 -32.55
C VAL A 171 -16.74 -10.89 -31.46
N LEU A 172 -17.06 -12.19 -31.52
CA LEU A 172 -16.55 -13.18 -30.58
C LEU A 172 -15.03 -13.33 -30.67
N GLU A 173 -14.48 -13.37 -31.90
CA GLU A 173 -13.04 -13.36 -32.13
C GLU A 173 -12.38 -12.08 -31.58
N ALA A 174 -13.05 -10.94 -31.77
CA ALA A 174 -12.58 -9.64 -31.29
C ALA A 174 -12.55 -9.51 -29.76
N ILE A 175 -13.49 -10.15 -29.04
CA ILE A 175 -13.48 -10.25 -27.57
C ILE A 175 -12.31 -11.14 -27.14
N GLY A 176 -12.14 -12.28 -27.82
CA GLY A 176 -11.08 -13.24 -27.53
C GLY A 176 -11.48 -14.27 -26.47
N PRO A 177 -10.51 -15.09 -26.01
CA PRO A 177 -10.81 -16.25 -25.18
C PRO A 177 -11.20 -15.87 -23.75
N ALA A 178 -11.99 -16.74 -23.13
CA ALA A 178 -12.34 -16.65 -21.72
C ALA A 178 -11.09 -16.69 -20.81
N ALA A 179 -11.15 -15.97 -19.70
CA ALA A 179 -10.13 -15.99 -18.65
C ALA A 179 -10.23 -17.28 -17.83
N THR A 180 -9.59 -18.35 -18.31
CA THR A 180 -9.59 -19.67 -17.67
C THR A 180 -8.96 -19.72 -16.27
N ARG A 181 -8.15 -18.71 -15.91
CA ARG A 181 -7.46 -18.61 -14.62
C ARG A 181 -8.12 -17.64 -13.64
N ARG A 182 -9.28 -17.08 -13.99
CA ARG A 182 -10.00 -16.15 -13.13
C ARG A 182 -10.37 -16.85 -11.82
N ARG A 183 -9.80 -16.38 -10.71
CA ARG A 183 -10.23 -16.82 -9.37
C ARG A 183 -11.47 -16.05 -8.99
N THR A 184 -12.56 -16.77 -8.76
CA THR A 184 -13.80 -16.21 -8.20
C THR A 184 -13.76 -16.29 -6.68
N GLY A 185 -14.21 -15.20 -6.02
CA GLY A 185 -14.29 -15.13 -4.56
C GLY A 185 -13.03 -14.61 -3.88
N PRO A 186 -13.08 -14.47 -2.54
CA PRO A 186 -11.99 -13.89 -1.78
C PRO A 186 -10.77 -14.81 -1.78
N PRO A 187 -9.54 -14.26 -1.75
CA PRO A 187 -8.33 -15.05 -1.59
C PRO A 187 -8.39 -15.96 -0.35
N PRO A 188 -7.71 -17.11 -0.37
CA PRO A 188 -7.60 -17.97 0.80
C PRO A 188 -6.99 -17.19 1.98
N ARG A 189 -7.29 -17.64 3.20
CA ARG A 189 -6.67 -17.08 4.40
C ARG A 189 -5.18 -17.44 4.38
N ASP A 190 -4.33 -16.51 4.79
CA ASP A 190 -2.91 -16.82 4.95
C ASP A 190 -2.75 -17.82 6.10
N HIS A 191 -1.95 -18.85 5.87
CA HIS A 191 -1.61 -19.86 6.88
C HIS A 191 -0.26 -19.49 7.49
N ALA A 192 -0.30 -18.72 8.59
CA ALA A 192 0.87 -18.53 9.43
C ALA A 192 0.76 -19.47 10.64
N HIS A 193 1.85 -20.16 10.99
CA HIS A 193 1.90 -20.93 12.21
C HIS A 193 1.77 -19.97 13.40
N PRO A 194 0.77 -20.13 14.29
CA PRO A 194 0.67 -19.29 15.48
C PRO A 194 1.85 -19.60 16.40
N LEU A 195 2.57 -18.59 16.89
CA LEU A 195 3.60 -18.81 17.91
C LEU A 195 2.95 -18.80 19.30
N PRO A 196 3.48 -19.60 20.25
CA PRO A 196 3.02 -19.56 21.64
C PRO A 196 3.39 -18.24 22.32
N ALA A 197 2.91 -18.05 23.55
CA ALA A 197 3.35 -16.93 24.38
C ALA A 197 4.88 -16.98 24.59
N LEU A 198 5.53 -15.85 24.36
CA LEU A 198 6.99 -15.73 24.45
C LEU A 198 7.42 -15.18 25.82
N PRO A 199 8.60 -15.57 26.33
CA PRO A 199 9.13 -15.03 27.57
C PRO A 199 9.47 -13.55 27.42
N ARG A 200 9.31 -12.78 28.50
CA ARG A 200 9.69 -11.35 28.57
C ARG A 200 11.18 -11.13 28.89
N SER A 201 12.01 -12.15 28.71
CA SER A 201 13.44 -12.06 29.05
C SER A 201 14.22 -11.16 28.09
N SER A 202 15.37 -10.69 28.59
CA SER A 202 16.33 -9.91 27.81
C SER A 202 16.92 -10.73 26.67
N VAL A 203 17.55 -10.06 25.71
CA VAL A 203 18.16 -10.69 24.53
C VAL A 203 19.11 -11.85 24.89
N ALA A 204 19.85 -11.74 25.99
CA ALA A 204 20.83 -12.75 26.42
C ALA A 204 20.18 -14.07 26.86
N ALA A 205 19.01 -14.01 27.50
CA ALA A 205 18.33 -15.20 28.04
C ALA A 205 17.16 -15.68 27.16
N PHE A 206 16.63 -14.83 26.27
CA PHE A 206 15.42 -15.07 25.50
C PHE A 206 15.37 -16.43 24.80
N ARG A 207 16.42 -16.76 24.04
CA ARG A 207 16.46 -17.99 23.24
C ARG A 207 16.49 -19.24 24.13
N ALA A 208 17.26 -19.21 25.21
CA ALA A 208 17.35 -20.31 26.17
C ALA A 208 16.03 -20.49 26.96
N ASP A 209 15.36 -19.38 27.29
CA ASP A 209 14.04 -19.46 27.93
C ASP A 209 12.97 -20.04 26.99
N CYS A 210 12.99 -19.70 25.70
CA CYS A 210 12.10 -20.33 24.73
C CYS A 210 12.33 -21.84 24.67
N TRP A 211 13.60 -22.27 24.59
CA TRP A 211 13.98 -23.70 24.59
C TRP A 211 13.45 -24.44 25.81
N ARG A 212 13.55 -23.84 27.00
CA ARG A 212 13.08 -24.47 28.25
C ARG A 212 11.56 -24.56 28.37
N ARG A 213 10.80 -23.67 27.72
CA ARG A 213 9.35 -23.50 27.94
C ARG A 213 8.47 -24.04 26.82
N GLN A 214 9.02 -24.23 25.63
CA GLN A 214 8.26 -24.62 24.44
C GLN A 214 8.55 -26.07 24.07
N ASN A 215 7.59 -26.74 23.42
CA ASN A 215 7.86 -28.00 22.76
C ASN A 215 8.80 -27.79 21.55
N ALA A 216 9.37 -28.87 21.03
CA ALA A 216 10.35 -28.82 19.94
C ALA A 216 9.85 -28.10 18.68
N THR A 217 8.58 -28.31 18.30
CA THR A 217 7.98 -27.70 17.10
C THR A 217 7.82 -26.19 17.26
N ASP A 218 7.21 -25.77 18.37
CA ASP A 218 7.01 -24.35 18.69
C ASP A 218 8.33 -23.60 18.85
N PHE A 219 9.32 -24.26 19.48
CA PHE A 219 10.67 -23.71 19.57
C PHE A 219 11.29 -23.55 18.19
N ALA A 220 11.21 -24.56 17.32
CA ALA A 220 11.77 -24.47 15.97
C ALA A 220 11.17 -23.30 15.17
N HIS A 221 9.86 -23.07 15.28
CA HIS A 221 9.21 -21.93 14.65
C HIS A 221 9.65 -20.58 15.26
N THR A 222 9.73 -20.49 16.60
CA THR A 222 10.20 -19.30 17.31
C THR A 222 11.67 -19.00 16.98
N ASP A 223 12.54 -20.00 17.04
CA ASP A 223 13.97 -19.91 16.73
C ASP A 223 14.19 -19.55 15.26
N GLY A 224 13.36 -20.05 14.35
CA GLY A 224 13.36 -19.64 12.94
C GLY A 224 13.15 -18.12 12.78
N GLN A 225 12.20 -17.53 13.51
CA GLN A 225 11.97 -16.07 13.49
C GLN A 225 13.12 -15.31 14.15
N TYR A 226 13.68 -15.81 15.25
CA TYR A 226 14.85 -15.23 15.91
C TYR A 226 16.06 -15.20 14.97
N ARG A 227 16.38 -16.33 14.33
CA ARG A 227 17.50 -16.42 13.37
C ARG A 227 17.30 -15.52 12.15
N ALA A 228 16.06 -15.39 11.66
CA ALA A 228 15.74 -14.45 10.58
C ALA A 228 16.06 -13.00 10.97
N GLY A 229 15.69 -12.59 12.20
CA GLY A 229 16.04 -11.27 12.73
C GLY A 229 17.55 -11.05 12.90
N TYR A 230 18.24 -12.04 13.43
CA TYR A 230 19.70 -12.04 13.59
C TYR A 230 20.43 -11.87 12.23
N ALA A 231 20.06 -12.67 11.24
CA ALA A 231 20.65 -12.61 9.90
C ALA A 231 20.34 -11.28 9.19
N ALA A 232 19.10 -10.77 9.33
CA ALA A 232 18.71 -9.49 8.76
C ALA A 232 19.53 -8.32 9.35
N ALA A 233 19.71 -8.28 10.67
CA ALA A 233 20.52 -7.27 11.34
C ALA A 233 21.98 -7.30 10.87
N ARG A 234 22.61 -8.49 10.84
CA ARG A 234 24.01 -8.62 10.39
C ARG A 234 24.20 -8.19 8.93
N THR A 235 23.25 -8.56 8.07
CA THR A 235 23.26 -8.17 6.64
C THR A 235 23.09 -6.67 6.49
N TRP A 236 22.19 -6.06 7.26
CA TRP A 236 21.94 -4.62 7.23
C TRP A 236 23.16 -3.82 7.74
N LEU A 237 23.75 -4.20 8.87
CA LEU A 237 24.93 -3.55 9.43
C LEU A 237 26.11 -3.60 8.46
N ALA A 238 26.35 -4.77 7.83
CA ALA A 238 27.43 -4.94 6.86
C ALA A 238 27.28 -4.08 5.59
N ARG A 239 26.06 -3.62 5.27
CA ARG A 239 25.79 -2.75 4.12
C ARG A 239 25.75 -1.27 4.48
N THR A 240 25.43 -0.94 5.74
CA THR A 240 25.06 0.42 6.14
C THR A 240 26.15 1.10 6.96
N LEU A 241 26.87 0.34 7.80
CA LEU A 241 27.98 0.87 8.56
C LEU A 241 29.28 0.71 7.78
N PRO A 242 30.17 1.72 7.79
CA PRO A 242 31.52 1.55 7.27
C PRO A 242 32.21 0.41 8.03
N PRO A 243 33.16 -0.32 7.38
CA PRO A 243 33.97 -1.27 8.10
C PRO A 243 34.66 -0.55 9.28
N PRO A 244 34.80 -1.20 10.44
CA PRO A 244 35.50 -0.60 11.56
C PRO A 244 36.88 -0.12 11.08
N PRO A 245 37.34 1.08 11.50
CA PRO A 245 38.66 1.54 11.12
C PRO A 245 39.67 0.47 11.48
N ALA A 246 40.60 0.18 10.55
CA ALA A 246 41.71 -0.72 10.84
C ALA A 246 42.38 -0.22 12.12
N PRO A 247 42.73 -1.11 13.08
CA PRO A 247 43.39 -0.67 14.29
C PRO A 247 44.66 0.06 13.89
N VAL A 248 44.65 1.38 14.01
CA VAL A 248 45.83 2.21 13.81
C VAL A 248 46.78 1.77 14.91
N GLY A 249 47.89 1.16 14.50
CA GLY A 249 48.94 0.70 15.41
C GLY A 249 49.50 1.86 16.21
N GLY A 250 48.84 2.19 17.31
CA GLY A 250 49.19 3.23 18.24
C GLY A 250 48.86 2.70 19.62
N ILE A 251 49.90 2.43 20.39
CA ILE A 251 49.83 2.02 21.79
C ILE A 251 49.28 3.22 22.57
N THR A 252 47.95 3.34 22.66
CA THR A 252 47.29 4.22 23.60
C THR A 252 46.69 3.36 24.71
N SER A 253 47.02 3.75 25.95
CA SER A 253 46.76 3.05 27.21
C SER A 253 45.40 2.34 27.26
N ALA A 254 45.40 1.07 27.67
CA ALA A 254 44.27 0.15 27.62
C ALA A 254 43.29 0.25 28.82
N ASP A 255 43.37 1.30 29.63
CA ASP A 255 42.74 1.32 30.96
C ASP A 255 41.50 2.21 31.12
N ASP A 256 41.02 2.86 30.05
CA ASP A 256 39.69 3.51 30.08
C ASP A 256 38.77 2.89 29.01
N PRO A 257 37.64 2.25 29.39
CA PRO A 257 36.68 1.77 28.41
C PRO A 257 36.09 2.96 27.67
N ALA A 258 36.46 3.13 26.40
CA ALA A 258 35.92 4.19 25.56
C ALA A 258 34.39 4.19 25.62
N GLU A 259 33.81 5.33 26.00
CA GLU A 259 32.38 5.47 26.25
C GLU A 259 31.57 5.12 24.98
N PRO A 260 30.46 4.35 25.11
CA PRO A 260 29.62 4.01 23.98
C PRO A 260 29.16 5.25 23.21
N THR A 261 29.44 5.30 21.90
CA THR A 261 29.05 6.44 21.07
C THR A 261 27.65 6.23 20.51
N LEU A 262 26.75 7.19 20.74
CA LEU A 262 25.40 7.17 20.19
C LEU A 262 25.43 7.28 18.66
N PHE A 263 24.53 6.57 17.98
CA PHE A 263 24.32 6.70 16.54
C PHE A 263 23.95 8.14 16.17
N THR A 264 24.43 8.59 15.02
CA THR A 264 24.04 9.88 14.42
C THR A 264 22.54 9.91 14.10
N LEU A 265 22.02 11.09 13.77
CA LEU A 265 20.61 11.25 13.37
C LEU A 265 20.25 10.34 12.19
N GLN A 266 21.08 10.34 11.15
CA GLN A 266 20.87 9.55 9.93
C GLN A 266 20.91 8.04 10.22
N GLU A 267 21.86 7.59 11.05
CA GLU A 267 21.94 6.19 11.45
C GLU A 267 20.74 5.78 12.32
N THR A 268 20.28 6.67 13.20
CA THR A 268 19.09 6.44 14.02
C THR A 268 17.84 6.27 13.15
N GLU A 269 17.61 7.17 12.18
CA GLU A 269 16.52 7.05 11.21
C GLU A 269 16.63 5.74 10.40
N ALA A 270 17.82 5.38 9.96
CA ALA A 270 18.07 4.15 9.21
C ALA A 270 17.78 2.90 10.05
N VAL A 271 18.15 2.88 11.33
CA VAL A 271 17.81 1.80 12.28
C VAL A 271 16.30 1.70 12.48
N ARG A 272 15.61 2.83 12.70
CA ARG A 272 14.15 2.86 12.88
C ARG A 272 13.43 2.28 11.65
N LEU A 273 13.87 2.67 10.46
CA LEU A 273 13.34 2.12 9.21
C LEU A 273 13.67 0.64 9.04
N PHE A 274 14.88 0.19 9.41
CA PHE A 274 15.24 -1.23 9.42
C PHE A 274 14.31 -2.05 10.32
N LEU A 275 14.05 -1.57 11.54
CA LEU A 275 13.15 -2.22 12.49
C LEU A 275 11.71 -2.28 11.96
N ALA A 276 11.20 -1.19 11.38
CA ALA A 276 9.90 -1.20 10.73
C ALA A 276 9.86 -2.23 9.59
N ARG A 277 10.89 -2.29 8.72
CA ARG A 277 10.98 -3.28 7.63
C ARG A 277 11.03 -4.71 8.13
N LEU A 278 11.71 -4.95 9.24
CA LEU A 278 11.85 -6.29 9.83
C LEU A 278 10.50 -6.86 10.31
N THR A 279 9.60 -6.00 10.78
CA THR A 279 8.38 -6.40 11.49
C THR A 279 7.08 -6.10 10.74
N VAL A 280 7.13 -5.30 9.66
CA VAL A 280 5.94 -4.88 8.88
C VAL A 280 5.08 -6.05 8.35
N SER A 281 5.68 -7.22 8.16
CA SER A 281 4.98 -8.44 7.71
C SER A 281 4.94 -9.54 8.77
N SER A 282 5.12 -9.19 10.04
CA SER A 282 4.97 -10.14 11.15
C SER A 282 3.52 -10.60 11.27
N PRO A 283 3.25 -11.92 11.31
CA PRO A 283 1.89 -12.43 11.48
C PRO A 283 1.26 -12.14 12.83
N SER A 284 2.08 -11.99 13.89
CA SER A 284 1.61 -11.67 15.23
C SER A 284 2.69 -10.95 16.05
N ALA A 285 2.30 -10.37 17.18
CA ALA A 285 3.22 -9.74 18.13
C ALA A 285 4.35 -10.68 18.58
N ALA A 286 4.07 -11.98 18.77
CA ALA A 286 5.08 -12.98 19.11
C ALA A 286 6.16 -13.10 18.01
N HIS A 287 5.77 -13.11 16.73
CA HIS A 287 6.74 -13.14 15.63
C HIS A 287 7.63 -11.89 15.65
N THR A 288 7.03 -10.73 15.94
CA THR A 288 7.76 -9.46 16.08
C THR A 288 8.78 -9.51 17.20
N VAL A 289 8.38 -9.93 18.40
CA VAL A 289 9.29 -10.05 19.55
C VAL A 289 10.45 -10.98 19.23
N ALA A 290 10.18 -12.17 18.68
CA ALA A 290 11.24 -13.12 18.31
C ALA A 290 12.24 -12.52 17.31
N ARG A 291 11.76 -11.84 16.25
CA ARG A 291 12.61 -11.15 15.26
C ARG A 291 13.43 -10.02 15.88
N VAL A 292 12.82 -9.20 16.74
CA VAL A 292 13.51 -8.07 17.37
C VAL A 292 14.59 -8.57 18.34
N ARG A 293 14.31 -9.60 19.15
CA ARG A 293 15.33 -10.22 20.01
C ARG A 293 16.47 -10.82 19.18
N GLY A 294 16.16 -11.44 18.03
CA GLY A 294 17.16 -11.88 17.07
C GLY A 294 18.01 -10.72 16.53
N ALA A 295 17.38 -9.62 16.13
CA ALA A 295 18.07 -8.44 15.64
C ALA A 295 18.99 -7.82 16.70
N GLN A 296 18.56 -7.71 17.96
CA GLN A 296 19.42 -7.24 19.06
C GLN A 296 20.70 -8.08 19.19
N ALA A 297 20.59 -9.41 19.08
CA ALA A 297 21.76 -10.29 19.09
C ALA A 297 22.65 -10.11 17.85
N GLY A 298 22.04 -9.81 16.69
CA GLY A 298 22.78 -9.50 15.45
C GLY A 298 23.58 -8.20 15.56
N PHE A 299 23.01 -7.16 16.15
CA PHE A 299 23.71 -5.90 16.46
C PHE A 299 24.89 -6.15 17.43
N LEU A 300 24.65 -6.89 18.51
CA LEU A 300 25.70 -7.20 19.49
C LEU A 300 26.86 -7.98 18.87
N SER A 301 26.60 -8.88 17.92
CA SER A 301 27.65 -9.61 17.18
C SER A 301 28.53 -8.74 16.29
N ARG A 302 28.20 -7.45 16.15
CA ARG A 302 28.93 -6.43 15.37
C ARG A 302 29.35 -5.24 16.24
N SER A 303 29.48 -5.44 17.55
CA SER A 303 29.84 -4.38 18.50
C SER A 303 28.90 -3.17 18.44
N SER A 304 27.60 -3.40 18.24
CA SER A 304 26.57 -2.35 18.35
C SER A 304 25.49 -2.78 19.34
N LEU A 305 25.05 -1.88 20.20
CA LEU A 305 23.97 -2.15 21.15
C LEU A 305 22.67 -1.58 20.61
N LEU A 306 21.71 -2.45 20.31
CA LEU A 306 20.34 -2.03 19.98
C LEU A 306 19.47 -2.09 21.25
N ASN A 307 19.05 -0.92 21.74
CA ASN A 307 18.09 -0.82 22.83
C ASN A 307 16.68 -0.57 22.26
N VAL A 308 15.73 -1.34 22.77
CA VAL A 308 14.29 -1.23 22.50
C VAL A 308 13.57 -1.24 23.85
N PRO A 309 12.32 -0.77 23.96
CA PRO A 309 11.59 -0.80 25.22
C PRO A 309 11.62 -2.20 25.88
N ASP A 310 11.82 -2.22 27.19
CA ASP A 310 12.00 -3.46 27.96
C ASP A 310 10.79 -4.39 27.80
N ASP A 311 9.58 -3.85 28.02
CA ASP A 311 8.31 -4.53 27.77
C ASP A 311 7.81 -4.26 26.36
N LEU A 312 8.55 -4.79 25.38
CA LEU A 312 8.21 -4.65 23.96
C LEU A 312 6.76 -5.10 23.65
N ALA A 313 6.25 -6.12 24.34
CA ALA A 313 4.93 -6.69 24.04
C ALA A 313 3.75 -5.76 24.40
N SER A 314 3.95 -4.76 25.26
CA SER A 314 2.92 -3.78 25.64
C SER A 314 3.04 -2.46 24.87
N CYS A 315 4.00 -2.35 23.95
CA CYS A 315 4.19 -1.15 23.15
C CYS A 315 3.35 -1.17 21.87
N ALA A 316 3.05 0.03 21.36
CA ALA A 316 2.45 0.21 20.04
C ALA A 316 3.50 0.25 18.92
N GLY A 317 3.07 -0.05 17.70
CA GLY A 317 3.85 0.13 16.47
C GLY A 317 3.94 -1.10 15.58
N PRO A 318 4.82 -1.07 14.55
CA PRO A 318 4.91 -2.08 13.51
C PRO A 318 5.15 -3.47 14.06
N GLY A 319 4.28 -4.41 13.69
CA GLY A 319 4.35 -5.81 14.09
C GLY A 319 3.71 -6.15 15.44
N LEU A 320 3.33 -5.16 16.26
CA LEU A 320 2.71 -5.37 17.58
C LEU A 320 1.22 -5.03 17.55
N THR A 321 0.89 -3.82 17.10
CA THR A 321 -0.49 -3.31 16.95
C THR A 321 -0.95 -3.29 15.49
N THR A 322 -0.29 -4.08 14.65
CA THR A 322 -0.54 -4.19 13.20
C THR A 322 -1.31 -5.45 12.82
N VAL A 323 -1.90 -5.44 11.63
CA VAL A 323 -2.39 -6.65 10.96
C VAL A 323 -1.61 -6.84 9.67
N PRO A 324 -1.07 -8.04 9.38
CA PRO A 324 -0.38 -8.28 8.12
C PRO A 324 -1.30 -8.04 6.93
N LEU A 325 -0.77 -7.33 5.92
CA LEU A 325 -1.46 -7.05 4.66
C LEU A 325 -1.41 -8.32 3.77
N THR A 326 -2.21 -9.31 4.13
CA THR A 326 -2.43 -10.55 3.37
C THR A 326 -3.15 -10.26 2.04
N PRO A 327 -3.18 -11.18 1.04
CA PRO A 327 -3.99 -10.96 -0.16
C PRO A 327 -5.46 -10.79 0.22
N ARG A 328 -5.93 -11.51 1.25
CA ARG A 328 -7.28 -11.42 1.76
C ARG A 328 -7.56 -10.06 2.42
N THR A 329 -6.62 -9.54 3.21
CA THR A 329 -6.72 -8.21 3.84
C THR A 329 -6.83 -7.13 2.78
N VAL A 330 -5.94 -7.15 1.78
CA VAL A 330 -5.95 -6.18 0.68
C VAL A 330 -7.22 -6.29 -0.16
N HIS A 331 -7.62 -7.52 -0.53
CA HIS A 331 -8.88 -7.75 -1.23
C HIS A 331 -10.07 -7.19 -0.45
N THR A 332 -10.13 -7.41 0.86
CA THR A 332 -11.19 -6.86 1.72
C THR A 332 -11.21 -5.33 1.70
N ILE A 333 -10.03 -4.69 1.83
CA ILE A 333 -9.89 -3.23 1.75
C ILE A 333 -10.38 -2.71 0.39
N THR A 334 -9.87 -3.25 -0.71
CA THR A 334 -10.17 -2.75 -2.05
C THR A 334 -11.63 -2.97 -2.45
N VAL A 335 -12.22 -4.11 -2.05
CA VAL A 335 -13.63 -4.39 -2.30
C VAL A 335 -14.52 -3.42 -1.54
N ARG A 336 -14.23 -3.18 -0.25
CA ARG A 336 -15.11 -2.41 0.64
C ARG A 336 -14.89 -0.90 0.57
N LEU A 337 -13.70 -0.45 0.20
CA LEU A 337 -13.31 0.96 0.19
C LEU A 337 -12.92 1.37 -1.24
N PRO A 338 -13.89 1.72 -2.09
CA PRO A 338 -13.61 2.13 -3.47
C PRO A 338 -12.86 3.47 -3.56
N ASN A 339 -12.94 4.32 -2.53
CA ASN A 339 -12.17 5.56 -2.47
C ASN A 339 -10.69 5.27 -2.13
N PRO A 340 -9.72 5.61 -3.01
CA PRO A 340 -8.30 5.33 -2.79
C PRO A 340 -7.75 5.90 -1.47
N LEU A 341 -8.20 7.08 -1.05
CA LEU A 341 -7.75 7.71 0.20
C LEU A 341 -8.17 6.90 1.41
N ARG A 342 -9.43 6.44 1.44
CA ARG A 342 -9.98 5.64 2.54
C ARG A 342 -9.32 4.26 2.60
N ALA A 343 -9.12 3.62 1.43
CA ALA A 343 -8.42 2.35 1.32
C ALA A 343 -6.97 2.45 1.85
N ALA A 344 -6.24 3.48 1.43
CA ALA A 344 -4.87 3.72 1.87
C ALA A 344 -4.77 4.13 3.34
N ALA A 345 -5.72 4.90 3.88
CA ALA A 345 -5.75 5.28 5.28
C ALA A 345 -5.92 4.05 6.19
N ILE A 346 -6.82 3.12 5.83
CA ILE A 346 -6.97 1.85 6.54
C ILE A 346 -5.73 0.99 6.40
N ALA A 347 -5.16 0.87 5.19
CA ALA A 347 -3.92 0.12 5.00
C ALA A 347 -2.79 0.68 5.87
N ALA A 348 -2.64 2.01 5.92
CA ALA A 348 -1.67 2.71 6.75
C ALA A 348 -1.85 2.40 8.24
N LEU A 349 -3.09 2.49 8.78
CA LEU A 349 -3.38 2.08 10.15
C LEU A 349 -2.95 0.63 10.42
N LEU A 350 -3.25 -0.28 9.49
CA LEU A 350 -2.97 -1.70 9.68
C LEU A 350 -1.49 -2.04 9.65
N PHE A 351 -0.66 -1.38 8.81
CA PHE A 351 0.77 -1.71 8.72
C PHE A 351 1.68 -0.86 9.62
N THR A 352 1.25 0.35 10.00
CA THR A 352 2.04 1.19 10.93
C THR A 352 1.76 0.81 12.38
N GLY A 353 0.49 0.50 12.71
CA GLY A 353 0.08 0.21 14.08
C GLY A 353 0.07 1.44 15.00
N THR A 354 0.32 2.64 14.46
CA THR A 354 0.42 3.89 15.23
C THR A 354 -0.94 4.51 15.52
N ASP A 355 -0.96 5.47 16.45
CA ASP A 355 -2.13 6.30 16.74
C ASP A 355 -2.67 7.05 15.50
N LYS A 356 -3.99 7.15 15.40
CA LYS A 356 -4.68 7.81 14.28
C LYS A 356 -4.33 9.31 14.17
N SER A 357 -4.03 9.98 15.29
CA SER A 357 -3.69 11.40 15.30
C SER A 357 -2.35 11.62 14.62
N LEU A 358 -1.39 10.70 14.82
CA LEU A 358 -0.10 10.73 14.13
C LEU A 358 -0.29 10.54 12.62
N LEU A 359 -1.05 9.52 12.22
CA LEU A 359 -1.34 9.28 10.79
C LEU A 359 -2.07 10.44 10.12
N SER A 360 -2.92 11.18 10.84
CA SER A 360 -3.62 12.35 10.31
C SER A 360 -2.67 13.48 9.87
N MET A 361 -1.45 13.49 10.40
CA MET A 361 -0.41 14.48 10.05
C MET A 361 0.37 14.11 8.78
N THR A 362 0.21 12.90 8.24
CA THR A 362 0.90 12.44 7.04
C THR A 362 0.62 13.37 5.87
N GLN A 363 1.67 13.91 5.25
CA GLN A 363 1.58 14.77 4.08
C GLN A 363 1.73 13.96 2.79
N ILE A 364 1.45 14.55 1.63
CA ILE A 364 1.64 13.87 0.34
C ILE A 364 3.14 13.61 0.11
N GLY A 365 3.99 14.60 0.41
CA GLY A 365 5.45 14.48 0.32
C GLY A 365 6.08 13.58 1.39
N SER A 366 5.31 13.08 2.36
CA SER A 366 5.76 12.11 3.35
C SER A 366 5.94 10.70 2.78
N VAL A 367 5.36 10.41 1.62
CA VAL A 367 5.50 9.13 0.93
C VAL A 367 6.62 9.26 -0.10
N ASP A 368 7.60 8.37 -0.06
CA ASP A 368 8.68 8.37 -1.05
C ASP A 368 8.16 8.01 -2.46
N ASP A 369 8.91 8.38 -3.49
CA ASP A 369 8.48 8.14 -4.89
C ASP A 369 8.28 6.65 -5.21
N THR A 370 9.00 5.77 -4.52
CA THR A 370 8.84 4.31 -4.68
C THR A 370 7.72 3.71 -3.83
N HIS A 371 7.06 4.53 -3.01
CA HIS A 371 5.97 4.15 -2.11
C HIS A 371 6.36 3.01 -1.16
N THR A 372 7.63 2.96 -0.75
CA THR A 372 8.21 1.98 0.16
C THR A 372 8.35 2.49 1.59
N ILE A 373 8.28 3.81 1.79
CA ILE A 373 8.50 4.48 3.07
C ILE A 373 7.41 5.54 3.26
N VAL A 374 6.90 5.65 4.49
CA VAL A 374 6.10 6.79 4.94
C VAL A 374 6.83 7.45 6.09
N ALA A 375 7.16 8.73 5.95
CA ALA A 375 7.80 9.55 6.95
C ALA A 375 6.78 10.48 7.61
N ILE A 376 6.44 10.22 8.87
CA ILE A 376 5.56 11.10 9.63
C ILE A 376 6.41 12.07 10.44
N ASP A 377 6.17 13.36 10.21
CA ASP A 377 6.86 14.43 10.90
C ASP A 377 5.97 14.92 12.05
N ARG A 378 6.42 14.67 13.29
CA ARG A 378 5.68 15.01 14.51
C ARG A 378 5.92 16.45 14.95
N ASP A 379 7.06 17.03 14.56
CA ASP A 379 7.60 18.25 15.14
C ASP A 379 7.48 19.47 14.21
N SER A 380 7.36 19.23 12.90
CA SER A 380 7.26 20.27 11.86
C SER A 380 6.13 21.29 12.02
N ARG A 381 5.09 20.97 12.81
CA ARG A 381 3.97 21.89 13.07
C ARG A 381 4.14 22.74 14.33
N ILE A 382 5.05 22.38 15.23
CA ILE A 382 5.07 22.92 16.60
C ILE A 382 6.30 23.80 16.83
N ASN A 383 7.45 23.46 16.24
CA ASN A 383 8.71 24.15 16.56
C ASN A 383 9.32 24.85 15.33
N ILE A 384 8.88 26.08 15.05
CA ILE A 384 9.50 26.94 14.03
C ILE A 384 10.87 27.41 14.53
N GLY A 385 11.96 26.99 13.88
CA GLY A 385 13.32 27.46 14.16
C GLY A 385 14.23 26.48 14.90
N GLU A 386 13.71 25.32 15.33
CA GLU A 386 14.53 24.22 15.84
C GLU A 386 15.04 23.32 14.70
N PRO A 387 16.24 22.72 14.83
CA PRO A 387 16.69 21.72 13.88
C PRO A 387 15.72 20.53 13.89
N PRO A 388 15.38 19.96 12.71
CA PRO A 388 14.40 18.89 12.64
C PRO A 388 14.85 17.67 13.46
N GLY A 389 13.96 17.19 14.33
CA GLY A 389 14.11 15.92 15.03
C GLY A 389 14.05 14.72 14.07
N PRO A 390 14.41 13.51 14.54
CA PRO A 390 14.38 12.31 13.72
C PRO A 390 12.95 11.96 13.32
N ARG A 391 12.72 11.78 12.01
CA ARG A 391 11.39 11.47 11.48
C ARG A 391 10.91 10.08 11.93
N HIS A 392 9.60 9.93 12.05
CA HIS A 392 8.98 8.64 12.32
C HIS A 392 8.85 7.89 10.98
N LEU A 393 9.79 6.98 10.71
CA LEU A 393 9.86 6.26 9.44
C LEU A 393 9.19 4.89 9.52
N TYR A 394 8.17 4.69 8.71
CA TYR A 394 7.45 3.44 8.58
C TYR A 394 7.75 2.77 7.25
N ALA A 395 7.96 1.46 7.29
CA ALA A 395 8.08 0.63 6.09
C ALA A 395 6.69 0.34 5.51
N VAL A 396 6.53 0.50 4.20
CA VAL A 396 5.31 0.11 3.49
C VAL A 396 5.46 -1.33 2.99
N PRO A 397 4.60 -2.27 3.44
CA PRO A 397 4.65 -3.63 2.94
C PRO A 397 4.29 -3.66 1.45
N PRO A 398 4.88 -4.56 0.63
CA PRO A 398 4.71 -4.58 -0.83
C PRO A 398 3.26 -4.51 -1.31
N ARG A 399 2.34 -5.15 -0.59
CA ARG A 399 0.92 -5.21 -0.93
C ARG A 399 0.13 -3.94 -0.59
N ALA A 400 0.67 -3.05 0.25
CA ALA A 400 0.06 -1.74 0.54
C ALA A 400 0.53 -0.65 -0.43
N ARG A 401 1.63 -0.85 -1.16
CA ARG A 401 2.20 0.15 -2.08
C ARG A 401 1.23 0.60 -3.17
N PRO A 402 0.50 -0.30 -3.86
CA PRO A 402 -0.49 0.12 -4.86
C PRO A 402 -1.62 0.97 -4.25
N LEU A 403 -2.00 0.71 -2.99
CA LEU A 403 -3.02 1.49 -2.29
C LEU A 403 -2.53 2.92 -2.00
N LEU A 404 -1.30 3.05 -1.49
CA LEU A 404 -0.68 4.36 -1.25
C LEU A 404 -0.44 5.11 -2.56
N HIS A 405 0.03 4.43 -3.60
CA HIS A 405 0.20 5.02 -4.93
C HIS A 405 -1.12 5.59 -5.46
N ALA A 406 -2.21 4.81 -5.38
CA ALA A 406 -3.53 5.28 -5.78
C ALA A 406 -3.99 6.49 -4.95
N ALA A 407 -3.70 6.54 -3.64
CA ALA A 407 -4.07 7.67 -2.78
C ALA A 407 -3.25 8.93 -3.05
N VAL A 408 -1.94 8.80 -3.25
CA VAL A 408 -1.04 9.91 -3.62
C VAL A 408 -1.46 10.47 -4.98
N ALA A 409 -1.68 9.59 -5.97
CA ALA A 409 -2.21 9.99 -7.27
C ALA A 409 -3.56 10.71 -7.13
N PHE A 410 -4.48 10.19 -6.31
CA PHE A 410 -5.78 10.81 -6.08
C PHE A 410 -5.65 12.22 -5.51
N ARG A 411 -4.72 12.45 -4.57
CA ARG A 411 -4.45 13.81 -4.06
C ARG A 411 -3.87 14.72 -5.13
N ARG A 412 -2.88 14.25 -5.88
CA ARG A 412 -2.25 15.05 -6.95
C ARG A 412 -3.24 15.43 -8.07
N HIS A 413 -4.24 14.59 -8.33
CA HIS A 413 -5.34 14.89 -9.27
C HIS A 413 -6.48 15.74 -8.65
N THR A 414 -6.39 16.07 -7.36
CA THR A 414 -7.36 16.96 -6.71
C THR A 414 -6.94 18.42 -6.92
N PRO A 415 -7.83 19.31 -7.41
CA PRO A 415 -7.50 20.71 -7.66
C PRO A 415 -6.90 21.39 -6.42
N ARG A 416 -5.91 22.28 -6.63
CA ARG A 416 -5.27 23.10 -5.59
C ARG A 416 -4.59 22.30 -4.47
N THR A 417 -3.99 21.16 -4.81
CA THR A 417 -3.23 20.34 -3.85
C THR A 417 -1.73 20.53 -4.06
N ALA A 418 -0.97 20.68 -2.96
CA ALA A 418 0.49 20.73 -2.94
C ALA A 418 1.06 19.65 -2.00
N ASP A 419 2.35 19.34 -2.10
CA ASP A 419 2.93 18.18 -1.39
C ASP A 419 2.88 18.26 0.15
N ASN A 420 2.79 19.47 0.70
CA ASN A 420 2.62 19.71 2.14
C ASN A 420 1.18 19.48 2.66
N HIS A 421 0.22 19.21 1.77
CA HIS A 421 -1.16 18.93 2.18
C HIS A 421 -1.28 17.53 2.78
N GLY A 422 -2.21 17.37 3.72
CA GLY A 422 -2.47 16.09 4.38
C GLY A 422 -2.96 15.04 3.40
N LEU A 423 -2.22 13.93 3.27
CA LEU A 423 -2.57 12.79 2.43
C LEU A 423 -3.94 12.21 2.84
N PHE A 424 -4.11 12.00 4.15
CA PHE A 424 -5.33 11.43 4.74
C PHE A 424 -6.30 12.47 5.32
N ALA A 425 -6.19 13.73 4.90
CA ALA A 425 -7.14 14.76 5.31
C ALA A 425 -8.59 14.31 5.04
N ASN A 426 -9.48 14.51 6.01
CA ASN A 426 -10.87 14.04 6.00
C ASN A 426 -11.10 12.53 6.23
N CYS A 427 -10.08 11.68 6.22
CA CYS A 427 -10.22 10.26 6.59
C CYS A 427 -10.23 10.06 8.11
N PHE A 428 -9.38 10.79 8.82
CA PHE A 428 -9.25 10.75 10.29
C PHE A 428 -9.92 11.94 10.99
N GLY A 429 -10.94 12.54 10.36
CA GLY A 429 -11.59 13.77 10.81
C GLY A 429 -12.46 13.59 12.06
N THR A 430 -13.74 13.94 11.97
CA THR A 430 -14.68 13.83 13.10
C THR A 430 -14.88 12.37 13.52
N THR A 431 -15.07 12.13 14.82
CA THR A 431 -15.29 10.78 15.39
C THR A 431 -16.34 9.97 14.62
N PRO A 432 -17.53 10.52 14.27
CA PRO A 432 -18.53 9.75 13.54
C PRO A 432 -18.08 9.31 12.13
N ARG A 433 -17.33 10.16 11.41
CA ARG A 433 -16.80 9.81 10.08
C ARG A 433 -15.72 8.74 10.18
N PHE A 434 -14.91 8.81 11.22
CA PHE A 434 -13.87 7.82 11.46
C PHE A 434 -14.49 6.46 11.83
N GLU A 435 -15.49 6.44 12.72
CA GLU A 435 -16.23 5.21 13.07
C GLU A 435 -16.92 4.59 11.86
N ALA A 436 -17.56 5.41 11.01
CA ALA A 436 -18.14 4.94 9.75
C ALA A 436 -17.07 4.36 8.80
N LEU A 437 -15.88 4.95 8.75
CA LEU A 437 -14.75 4.39 8.00
C LEU A 437 -14.30 3.02 8.53
N ILE A 438 -14.26 2.84 9.85
CA ILE A 438 -13.92 1.54 10.44
C ILE A 438 -15.01 0.51 10.16
N ALA A 439 -16.28 0.89 10.29
CA ALA A 439 -17.42 0.04 9.98
C ALA A 439 -17.43 -0.40 8.51
N ASP A 440 -17.19 0.54 7.58
CA ASP A 440 -17.10 0.25 6.14
C ASP A 440 -15.95 -0.71 5.83
N ALA A 441 -14.77 -0.48 6.42
CA ALA A 441 -13.63 -1.37 6.28
C ALA A 441 -13.94 -2.79 6.78
N GLY A 442 -14.64 -2.89 7.92
CA GLY A 442 -15.01 -4.14 8.59
C GLY A 442 -13.83 -5.09 8.80
N LEU A 443 -12.69 -4.52 9.17
CA LEU A 443 -11.48 -5.22 9.57
C LEU A 443 -11.15 -4.86 11.02
N PRO A 444 -10.63 -5.80 11.83
CA PRO A 444 -10.11 -5.46 13.14
C PRO A 444 -8.88 -4.57 12.99
N ILE A 445 -8.81 -3.48 13.74
CA ILE A 445 -7.67 -2.56 13.76
C ILE A 445 -7.12 -2.53 15.19
N PRO A 446 -6.11 -3.35 15.52
CA PRO A 446 -5.58 -3.46 16.89
C PRO A 446 -5.09 -2.12 17.44
N ALA A 447 -4.52 -1.27 16.59
CA ALA A 447 -4.08 0.08 16.95
C ALA A 447 -5.18 0.98 17.53
N LEU A 448 -6.46 0.70 17.31
CA LEU A 448 -7.55 1.51 17.90
C LEU A 448 -7.97 1.02 19.28
N LEU A 449 -7.66 -0.22 19.62
CA LEU A 449 -7.97 -0.82 20.92
C LEU A 449 -6.79 -0.67 21.89
N HIS A 450 -5.57 -0.55 21.36
CA HIS A 450 -4.35 -0.43 22.14
C HIS A 450 -4.16 1.01 22.64
N PRO A 451 -3.85 1.23 23.93
CA PRO A 451 -3.51 2.57 24.42
C PRO A 451 -2.19 3.04 23.82
N HIS A 452 -2.06 4.32 23.45
CA HIS A 452 -0.83 4.91 22.93
C HIS A 452 -0.20 5.86 23.96
N PRO A 453 0.42 5.34 25.04
CA PRO A 453 0.94 6.18 26.13
C PRO A 453 2.20 6.97 25.73
N GLY A 454 2.82 6.66 24.59
CA GLY A 454 4.06 7.28 24.14
C GLY A 454 4.37 6.96 22.68
N ASP A 455 5.64 7.03 22.32
CA ASP A 455 6.12 6.70 20.98
C ASP A 455 5.95 5.22 20.64
N ASP A 456 5.80 4.93 19.36
CA ASP A 456 5.91 3.55 18.89
C ASP A 456 7.26 2.97 19.27
N TRP A 457 7.30 1.66 19.55
CA TRP A 457 8.49 0.98 20.08
C TRP A 457 9.72 1.18 19.21
N HIS A 458 9.55 1.14 17.89
CA HIS A 458 10.64 1.25 16.93
C HIS A 458 11.18 2.68 16.87
N THR A 459 10.34 3.71 17.07
CA THR A 459 10.79 5.11 17.13
C THR A 459 11.42 5.44 18.50
N ALA A 460 11.03 4.73 19.55
CA ALA A 460 11.71 4.76 20.84
C ALA A 460 13.07 4.05 20.83
N ALA A 461 13.38 3.23 19.82
CA ALA A 461 14.64 2.51 19.74
C ALA A 461 15.85 3.45 19.65
N ARG A 462 16.95 3.03 20.26
CA ARG A 462 18.24 3.74 20.30
C ARG A 462 19.37 2.78 20.05
N CYS A 463 20.47 3.26 19.47
CA CYS A 463 21.61 2.43 19.14
C CYS A 463 22.94 3.12 19.45
N TRP A 464 23.93 2.34 19.88
CA TRP A 464 25.27 2.80 20.24
C TRP A 464 26.32 1.90 19.61
N HIS A 465 27.45 2.50 19.22
CA HIS A 465 28.69 1.77 18.97
C HIS A 465 29.32 1.38 20.29
N LEU A 466 29.65 0.09 20.41
CA LEU A 466 30.44 -0.43 21.54
C LEU A 466 31.90 -0.45 21.10
N HIS A 467 32.76 0.25 21.83
CA HIS A 467 34.22 0.29 21.56
C HIS A 467 34.97 -0.90 22.18
N THR A 468 34.24 -1.95 22.57
CA THR A 468 34.81 -3.19 23.07
C THR A 468 35.02 -4.19 21.92
N PRO A 469 36.07 -5.04 22.00
CA PRO A 469 36.34 -6.04 20.99
C PRO A 469 35.13 -6.96 20.84
N THR A 470 34.79 -7.27 19.58
CA THR A 470 33.60 -8.05 19.23
C THR A 470 33.59 -9.34 20.05
N PRO A 471 32.57 -9.58 20.89
CA PRO A 471 32.50 -10.83 21.64
C PRO A 471 32.46 -11.99 20.64
N SER A 472 33.21 -13.06 20.93
CA SER A 472 33.26 -14.27 20.12
C SER A 472 31.83 -14.69 19.76
N ALA A 473 31.55 -14.80 18.46
CA ALA A 473 30.22 -15.11 17.96
C ALA A 473 29.66 -16.36 18.65
N PRO A 474 28.36 -16.41 19.00
CA PRO A 474 27.73 -17.61 19.56
C PRO A 474 27.49 -18.71 18.50
N ASP A 475 28.36 -18.80 17.48
CA ASP A 475 28.33 -19.87 16.46
C ASP A 475 28.91 -21.20 16.99
N VAL A 476 29.32 -21.25 18.26
CA VAL A 476 29.62 -22.48 18.99
C VAL A 476 28.54 -22.71 20.05
N LEU A 477 27.31 -22.94 19.62
CA LEU A 477 26.36 -23.70 20.42
C LEU A 477 25.97 -24.93 19.59
N PRO A 478 26.15 -26.15 20.13
CA PRO A 478 25.91 -27.39 19.38
C PRO A 478 24.49 -27.38 18.83
N ARG A 479 24.29 -28.07 17.70
CA ARG A 479 22.96 -28.45 17.23
C ARG A 479 22.24 -29.11 18.40
N LEU A 480 21.39 -28.37 19.12
CA LEU A 480 20.51 -28.84 20.19
C LEU A 480 19.40 -29.73 19.59
N GLY A 481 19.74 -30.63 18.65
CA GLY A 481 18.81 -31.56 18.02
C GLY A 481 18.76 -32.92 18.71
N GLU A 482 19.68 -33.21 19.64
CA GLU A 482 19.85 -34.58 20.15
C GLU A 482 19.80 -34.71 21.68
N LEU A 483 19.52 -33.64 22.42
CA LEU A 483 19.39 -33.72 23.87
C LEU A 483 18.18 -32.89 24.34
N HIS A 484 17.03 -33.55 24.38
CA HIS A 484 15.97 -33.24 25.32
C HIS A 484 15.92 -34.37 26.36
N PRO A 485 15.76 -34.08 27.66
CA PRO A 485 15.26 -35.07 28.62
C PRO A 485 13.81 -35.48 28.31
#